data_AF-A0A645BH96-F1
#
_entry.id   AF-A0A645BH96-F1
#
_cell.length_a   1.000
_cell.length_b   1.000
_cell.length_c   1.000
_cell.angle_alpha   90.00
_cell.angle_beta   90.00
_cell.angle_gamma   90.00
#
_symmetry.space_group_name_H-M   'P 1'
#
loop_
_entity.id
_entity.type
_entity.pdbx_description
1 polymer ?
#
loop_
_entity_poly.entity_id
_entity_poly.type
_entity_poly.pdbx_seq_one_letter_code
_entity_poly.pdbx_strand_id
1 'polypeptide(L)'
;MDNIDVQYAEAHGITVKNTPKASSNSVAELALAHMLSCARFISIAGHTMREDRWEKKAYGAGIEIAGKTLGVIGYGRIGQALGAKAQALGMTVLAYDIFKVPGLECDTMHYVEMDELLANSDFISLHTPSVDSKPFVNVETIAKMKDGVIILNLR
;
A
#
# COMPACT_ATOMS: atom_id res chain seq x y z
N MET A 1 -8.79 -15.83 7.01
CA MET A 1 -9.55 -17.06 7.32
C MET A 1 -10.13 -17.67 6.04
N ASP A 2 -9.76 -17.13 4.89
CA ASP A 2 -10.49 -17.25 3.65
C ASP A 2 -10.29 -18.64 3.00
N ASN A 3 -9.33 -19.40 3.53
CA ASN A 3 -8.97 -20.76 3.16
C ASN A 3 -9.51 -21.83 4.15
N ILE A 4 -10.28 -21.45 5.17
CA ILE A 4 -10.83 -22.36 6.18
C ILE A 4 -12.35 -22.33 6.09
N ASP A 5 -12.97 -23.51 5.94
CA ASP A 5 -14.41 -23.66 6.11
C ASP A 5 -14.74 -23.56 7.60
N VAL A 6 -14.98 -22.33 8.05
CA VAL A 6 -15.28 -22.01 9.45
C VAL A 6 -16.57 -22.70 9.90
N GLN A 7 -17.57 -22.80 9.03
CA GLN A 7 -18.85 -23.42 9.36
C GLN A 7 -18.69 -24.92 9.60
N TYR A 8 -17.94 -25.61 8.73
CA TYR A 8 -17.64 -27.03 8.90
C TYR A 8 -16.84 -27.29 10.18
N ALA A 9 -15.83 -26.46 10.46
CA ALA A 9 -15.01 -26.58 11.66
C ALA A 9 -15.85 -26.42 12.94
N GLU A 10 -16.70 -25.39 13.01
CA GLU A 10 -17.59 -25.16 14.15
C GLU A 10 -18.59 -26.30 14.34
N ALA A 11 -19.16 -26.84 13.26
CA ALA A 11 -20.08 -27.98 13.30
C ALA A 11 -19.45 -29.27 13.87
N HIS A 12 -18.11 -29.38 13.84
CA HIS A 12 -17.35 -30.50 14.40
C HIS A 12 -16.67 -30.16 15.73
N GLY A 13 -17.07 -29.04 16.37
CA GLY A 13 -16.51 -28.61 17.66
C GLY A 13 -15.08 -28.08 17.58
N ILE A 14 -14.59 -27.73 16.39
CA ILE A 14 -13.24 -27.19 16.17
C ILE A 14 -13.33 -25.67 16.22
N THR A 15 -12.66 -25.06 17.20
CA THR A 15 -12.63 -23.59 17.33
C THR A 15 -11.61 -22.97 16.37
N VAL A 16 -12.06 -22.07 15.49
CA VAL A 16 -11.19 -21.30 14.60
C VAL A 16 -10.98 -19.90 15.18
N LYS A 17 -9.73 -19.46 15.28
CA LYS A 17 -9.37 -18.10 15.75
C LYS A 17 -8.51 -17.39 14.71
N ASN A 18 -8.79 -16.11 14.47
CA ASN A 18 -7.93 -15.24 13.68
C ASN A 18 -6.98 -14.49 14.63
N THR A 19 -5.75 -14.25 14.20
CA THR A 19 -4.77 -13.40 14.88
C THR A 19 -4.57 -12.09 14.12
N PRO A 20 -5.58 -11.20 14.05
CA PRO A 20 -5.57 -10.02 13.19
C PRO A 20 -4.53 -8.95 13.56
N LYS A 21 -3.84 -9.10 14.71
CA LYS A 21 -2.81 -8.16 15.18
C LYS A 21 -1.39 -8.56 14.79
N ALA A 22 -1.14 -9.82 14.45
CA ALA A 22 0.22 -10.37 14.45
C ALA A 22 1.12 -9.81 13.32
N SER A 23 0.55 -9.37 12.20
CA SER A 23 1.33 -9.02 10.99
C SER A 23 1.20 -7.58 10.52
N SER A 24 0.43 -6.71 11.20
CA SER A 24 0.12 -5.37 10.67
C SER A 24 1.37 -4.55 10.34
N ASN A 25 2.34 -4.52 11.27
CA ASN A 25 3.57 -3.77 11.09
C ASN A 25 4.47 -4.43 10.03
N SER A 26 4.54 -5.76 9.99
CA SER A 26 5.33 -6.48 8.98
C SER A 26 4.83 -6.23 7.56
N VAL A 27 3.50 -6.20 7.35
CA VAL A 27 2.92 -5.88 6.04
C VAL A 27 3.18 -4.42 5.67
N ALA A 28 3.08 -3.50 6.62
CA ALA A 28 3.40 -2.08 6.38
C ALA A 28 4.88 -1.88 6.01
N GLU A 29 5.80 -2.58 6.67
CA GLU A 29 7.23 -2.52 6.34
C GLU A 29 7.53 -3.13 4.97
N LEU A 30 6.87 -4.25 4.64
CA LEU A 30 6.96 -4.83 3.31
C LEU A 30 6.46 -3.85 2.24
N ALA A 31 5.32 -3.19 2.47
CA ALA A 31 4.79 -2.16 1.57
C ALA A 31 5.83 -1.07 1.29
N LEU A 32 6.40 -0.51 2.35
CA LEU A 32 7.41 0.53 2.27
C LEU A 32 8.67 0.04 1.53
N ALA A 33 9.10 -1.20 1.76
CA ALA A 33 10.22 -1.79 1.03
C ALA A 33 9.94 -1.90 -0.47
N HIS A 34 8.72 -2.29 -0.86
CA HIS A 34 8.29 -2.30 -2.26
C HIS A 34 8.23 -0.88 -2.84
N MET A 35 7.72 0.12 -2.11
CA MET A 35 7.74 1.53 -2.54
C MET A 35 9.16 1.97 -2.89
N LEU A 36 10.11 1.75 -1.97
CA LEU A 36 11.51 2.14 -2.16
C LEU A 36 12.17 1.36 -3.30
N SER A 37 11.84 0.07 -3.44
CA SER A 37 12.36 -0.77 -4.53
C SER A 37 11.93 -0.26 -5.90
N CYS A 38 10.65 0.11 -6.06
CA CYS A 38 10.12 0.72 -7.27
C CYS A 38 10.72 2.12 -7.51
N ALA A 39 10.78 2.96 -6.47
CA ALA A 39 11.30 4.32 -6.58
C ALA A 39 12.79 4.38 -6.97
N ARG A 40 13.58 3.39 -6.54
CA ARG A 40 15.05 3.41 -6.67
C ARG A 40 15.63 2.25 -7.47
N PHE A 41 14.78 1.50 -8.18
CA PHE A 41 15.19 0.37 -9.03
C PHE A 41 16.02 -0.70 -8.28
N ILE A 42 15.78 -0.89 -6.98
CA ILE A 42 16.64 -1.71 -6.10
C ILE A 42 16.70 -3.15 -6.61
N SER A 43 15.56 -3.72 -7.00
CA SER A 43 15.48 -5.11 -7.48
C SER A 43 16.35 -5.34 -8.72
N ILE A 44 16.17 -4.54 -9.77
CA ILE A 44 16.91 -4.69 -11.02
C ILE A 44 18.37 -4.30 -10.88
N ALA A 45 18.69 -3.23 -10.14
CA ALA A 45 20.07 -2.82 -9.89
C ALA A 45 20.83 -3.91 -9.11
N GLY A 46 20.18 -4.54 -8.12
CA GLY A 46 20.77 -5.66 -7.40
C GLY A 46 21.01 -6.88 -8.29
N HIS A 47 20.12 -7.15 -9.25
CA HIS A 47 20.30 -8.23 -10.22
C HIS A 47 21.49 -7.97 -11.14
N THR A 48 21.55 -6.81 -11.79
CA THR A 48 22.61 -6.48 -12.77
C THR A 48 23.99 -6.36 -12.12
N MET A 49 24.06 -5.87 -10.88
CA MET A 49 25.30 -5.89 -10.10
C MET A 49 25.87 -7.29 -9.87
N ARG A 50 25.03 -8.32 -9.71
CA ARG A 50 25.50 -9.72 -9.56
C ARG A 50 26.03 -10.31 -10.86
N GLU A 51 25.75 -9.65 -11.98
CA GLU A 51 26.27 -9.97 -13.31
C GLU A 51 27.47 -9.06 -13.67
N ASP A 52 28.09 -8.42 -12.68
CA ASP A 52 29.20 -7.47 -12.86
C ASP A 52 28.85 -6.23 -13.70
N ARG A 53 27.56 -5.91 -13.84
CA ARG A 53 27.08 -4.72 -14.57
C ARG A 53 26.74 -3.58 -13.61
N TRP A 54 27.57 -2.54 -13.60
CA TRP A 54 27.33 -1.32 -12.82
C TRP A 54 26.62 -0.24 -13.65
N GLU A 55 25.29 -0.33 -13.76
CA GLU A 55 24.49 0.48 -14.69
C GLU A 55 23.91 1.76 -14.07
N LYS A 56 24.74 2.57 -13.37
CA LYS A 56 24.27 3.79 -12.67
C LYS A 56 23.40 4.73 -13.52
N LYS A 57 23.74 4.91 -14.80
CA LYS A 57 22.99 5.78 -15.72
C LYS A 57 21.59 5.23 -16.04
N ALA A 58 21.44 3.90 -16.15
CA ALA A 58 20.17 3.26 -16.45
C ALA A 58 19.14 3.45 -15.33
N TYR A 59 19.61 3.59 -14.09
CA TYR A 59 18.77 3.76 -12.90
C TYR A 59 18.74 5.20 -12.37
N GLY A 60 19.25 6.16 -13.16
CA GLY A 60 19.30 7.58 -12.79
C GLY A 60 17.93 8.26 -12.73
N ALA A 61 16.90 7.66 -13.33
CA ALA A 61 15.52 8.16 -13.31
C ALA A 61 14.76 7.83 -12.01
N GLY A 62 15.44 7.29 -10.99
CA GLY A 62 14.82 6.99 -9.71
C GLY A 62 14.27 8.25 -9.05
N ILE A 63 13.20 8.11 -8.29
CA ILE A 63 12.54 9.21 -7.59
C ILE A 63 12.80 9.14 -6.09
N GLU A 64 12.82 10.30 -5.44
CA GLU A 64 12.75 10.42 -3.99
C GLU A 64 11.29 10.38 -3.54
N ILE A 65 11.03 9.70 -2.42
CA ILE A 65 9.67 9.61 -1.86
C ILE A 65 9.33 10.81 -0.97
N ALA A 66 10.32 11.48 -0.38
CA ALA A 66 10.08 12.66 0.43
C ALA A 66 9.43 13.77 -0.43
N GLY A 67 8.41 14.44 0.10
CA GLY A 67 7.61 15.43 -0.62
C GLY A 67 6.62 14.85 -1.63
N LYS A 68 6.50 13.52 -1.74
CA LYS A 68 5.47 12.84 -2.56
C LYS A 68 4.24 12.50 -1.75
N THR A 69 3.16 12.20 -2.46
CA THR A 69 1.88 11.81 -1.86
C THR A 69 1.68 10.29 -1.92
N LEU A 70 1.38 9.68 -0.77
CA LEU A 70 0.94 8.30 -0.64
C LEU A 70 -0.59 8.26 -0.45
N GLY A 71 -1.29 7.70 -1.43
CA GLY A 71 -2.68 7.29 -1.30
C GLY A 71 -2.80 5.94 -0.61
N VAL A 72 -3.57 5.86 0.47
CA VAL A 72 -3.84 4.62 1.20
C VAL A 72 -5.32 4.29 1.13
N ILE A 73 -5.65 3.20 0.44
CA ILE A 73 -7.03 2.70 0.30
C ILE A 73 -7.23 1.59 1.33
N GLY A 74 -8.08 1.83 2.31
CA GLY A 74 -8.21 1.00 3.51
C GLY A 74 -7.27 1.49 4.61
N TYR A 75 -7.74 2.45 5.40
CA TYR A 75 -6.99 3.07 6.49
C TYR A 75 -7.23 2.40 7.84
N GLY A 76 -7.27 1.07 7.81
CA GLY A 76 -7.26 0.22 9.00
C GLY A 76 -5.85 0.06 9.59
N ARG A 77 -5.63 -1.00 10.37
CA ARG A 77 -4.37 -1.20 11.13
C ARG A 77 -3.10 -1.18 10.26
N ILE A 78 -3.12 -1.83 9.10
CA ILE A 78 -1.97 -1.87 8.18
C ILE A 78 -1.79 -0.49 7.53
N GLY A 79 -2.87 0.09 6.99
CA GLY A 79 -2.84 1.40 6.35
C GLY A 79 -2.34 2.51 7.27
N GLN A 80 -2.79 2.52 8.53
CA GLN A 80 -2.31 3.46 9.55
C GLN A 80 -0.82 3.26 9.86
N ALA A 81 -0.36 2.01 10.00
CA ALA A 81 1.05 1.72 10.25
C ALA A 81 1.95 2.14 9.08
N LEU A 82 1.48 1.94 7.84
CA LEU A 82 2.18 2.42 6.64
C LEU A 82 2.17 3.95 6.57
N GLY A 83 1.01 4.58 6.78
CA GLY A 83 0.84 6.04 6.78
C GLY A 83 1.80 6.73 7.74
N ALA A 84 1.88 6.24 8.98
CA ALA A 84 2.81 6.77 9.98
C ALA A 84 4.28 6.69 9.53
N LYS A 85 4.70 5.58 8.91
CA LYS A 85 6.08 5.43 8.38
C LYS A 85 6.33 6.35 7.18
N ALA A 86 5.34 6.50 6.31
CA ALA A 86 5.43 7.39 5.15
C ALA A 86 5.54 8.87 5.58
N GLN A 87 4.74 9.30 6.55
CA GLN A 87 4.84 10.64 7.14
C GLN A 87 6.22 10.88 7.79
N ALA A 88 6.76 9.89 8.50
CA ALA A 88 8.10 9.97 9.08
C ALA A 88 9.23 10.10 8.04
N LEU A 89 8.96 9.67 6.80
CA LEU A 89 9.87 9.81 5.65
C LEU A 89 9.57 11.08 4.80
N GLY A 90 8.71 11.97 5.30
CA GLY A 90 8.40 13.25 4.67
C GLY A 90 7.37 13.18 3.55
N MET A 91 6.53 12.13 3.51
CA MET A 91 5.40 12.06 2.57
C MET A 91 4.14 12.73 3.13
N THR A 92 3.27 13.17 2.23
CA THR A 92 1.87 13.47 2.55
C THR A 92 1.04 12.20 2.36
N VAL A 93 0.11 11.91 3.26
CA VAL A 93 -0.76 10.74 3.20
C VAL A 93 -2.20 11.17 2.91
N LEU A 94 -2.79 10.61 1.85
CA LEU A 94 -4.20 10.72 1.55
C LEU A 94 -4.86 9.38 1.83
N ALA A 95 -5.80 9.34 2.76
CA ALA A 95 -6.47 8.12 3.20
C ALA A 95 -7.90 8.05 2.67
N TYR A 96 -8.29 6.88 2.14
CA TYR A 96 -9.68 6.56 1.86
C TYR A 96 -10.09 5.32 2.67
N ASP A 97 -11.14 5.45 3.47
CA ASP A 97 -11.78 4.33 4.15
C ASP A 97 -13.29 4.60 4.28
N ILE A 98 -14.10 3.54 4.25
CA ILE A 98 -15.54 3.62 4.52
C ILE A 98 -15.82 4.02 5.98
N PHE A 99 -14.87 3.80 6.88
CA PHE A 99 -14.92 4.21 8.27
C PHE A 99 -13.73 5.12 8.61
N LYS A 100 -14.01 6.43 8.77
CA LYS A 100 -13.01 7.39 9.23
C LYS A 100 -12.84 7.27 10.75
N VAL A 101 -11.60 7.07 11.19
CA VAL A 101 -11.26 7.09 12.62
C VAL A 101 -10.99 8.54 13.04
N PRO A 102 -11.78 9.13 13.96
CA PRO A 102 -11.58 10.51 14.40
C PRO A 102 -10.22 10.73 15.05
N GLY A 103 -9.64 11.92 14.85
CA GLY A 103 -8.41 12.35 15.51
C GLY A 103 -7.10 11.81 14.91
N LEU A 104 -7.16 11.11 13.77
CA LEU A 104 -5.95 10.71 13.05
C LEU A 104 -5.43 11.80 12.11
N GLU A 105 -6.32 12.64 11.57
CA GLU A 105 -5.94 13.69 10.61
C GLU A 105 -4.98 14.72 11.22
N CYS A 106 -4.02 15.17 10.43
CA CYS A 106 -3.02 16.16 10.78
C CYS A 106 -2.48 16.82 9.50
N ASP A 107 -1.54 17.77 9.61
CA ASP A 107 -1.03 18.53 8.47
C ASP A 107 -0.57 17.67 7.28
N THR A 108 -0.04 16.47 7.56
CA THR A 108 0.51 15.55 6.56
C THR A 108 -0.32 14.28 6.36
N MET A 109 -1.52 14.17 6.96
CA MET A 109 -2.44 13.07 6.69
C MET A 109 -3.90 13.51 6.73
N HIS A 110 -4.62 13.30 5.63
CA HIS A 110 -6.02 13.71 5.45
C HIS A 110 -6.87 12.56 4.93
N TYR A 111 -8.11 12.45 5.39
CA TYR A 111 -9.10 11.59 4.75
C TYR A 111 -9.73 12.31 3.57
N VAL A 112 -9.67 11.70 2.39
CA VAL A 112 -10.21 12.25 1.15
C VAL A 112 -11.16 11.28 0.47
N GLU A 113 -11.87 11.76 -0.54
CA GLU A 113 -12.68 10.90 -1.39
C GLU A 113 -11.82 10.16 -2.41
N MET A 114 -12.34 9.04 -2.94
CA MET A 114 -11.58 8.15 -3.82
C MET A 114 -10.99 8.87 -5.02
N ASP A 115 -11.78 9.70 -5.70
CA ASP A 115 -11.33 10.40 -6.92
C ASP A 115 -10.21 11.41 -6.62
N GLU A 116 -10.26 12.06 -5.45
CA GLU A 116 -9.19 12.95 -4.99
C GLU A 116 -7.91 12.17 -4.67
N LEU A 117 -8.03 11.02 -4.00
CA LEU A 117 -6.89 10.13 -3.73
C LEU A 117 -6.22 9.70 -5.04
N LEU A 118 -7.00 9.19 -6.00
CA LEU A 118 -6.48 8.72 -7.29
C LEU A 118 -5.73 9.84 -8.03
N ALA A 119 -6.33 11.03 -8.12
CA ALA A 119 -5.77 12.15 -8.88
C ALA A 119 -4.49 12.74 -8.27
N ASN A 120 -4.29 12.62 -6.95
CA ASN A 120 -3.22 13.33 -6.24
C ASN A 120 -2.09 12.42 -5.72
N SER A 121 -2.20 11.10 -5.86
CA SER A 121 -1.23 10.15 -5.32
C SER A 121 -0.10 9.81 -6.29
N ASP A 122 1.15 9.91 -5.83
CA ASP A 122 2.32 9.37 -6.54
C ASP A 122 2.50 7.86 -6.29
N PHE A 123 2.07 7.41 -5.11
CA PHE A 123 2.03 6.01 -4.71
C PHE A 123 0.63 5.67 -4.22
N ILE A 124 0.08 4.52 -4.60
CA ILE A 124 -1.21 4.04 -4.10
C ILE A 124 -1.02 2.65 -3.48
N SER A 125 -1.42 2.47 -2.23
CA SER A 125 -1.33 1.19 -1.52
C SER A 125 -2.71 0.68 -1.11
N LEU A 126 -3.02 -0.57 -1.47
CA LEU A 126 -4.30 -1.23 -1.19
C LEU A 126 -4.23 -2.09 0.08
N HIS A 127 -5.09 -1.80 1.05
CA HIS A 127 -5.21 -2.51 2.33
C HIS A 127 -6.66 -2.81 2.73
N THR A 128 -7.58 -2.86 1.78
CA THR A 128 -8.99 -3.23 1.98
C THR A 128 -9.22 -4.71 1.69
N PRO A 129 -10.08 -5.44 2.44
CA PRO A 129 -10.54 -6.79 2.06
C PRO A 129 -11.05 -6.86 0.62
N SER A 130 -10.96 -8.04 -0.01
CA SER A 130 -11.70 -8.28 -1.26
C SER A 130 -13.18 -8.35 -0.90
N VAL A 131 -13.91 -7.26 -1.16
CA VAL A 131 -15.35 -7.13 -0.84
C VAL A 131 -16.25 -7.23 -2.06
N ASP A 132 -15.69 -7.18 -3.27
CA ASP A 132 -16.47 -7.24 -4.50
C ASP A 132 -15.77 -8.12 -5.55
N SER A 133 -16.57 -8.68 -6.45
CA SER A 133 -16.11 -9.49 -7.59
C SER A 133 -15.46 -8.65 -8.70
N LYS A 134 -15.56 -7.32 -8.61
CA LYS A 134 -15.02 -6.39 -9.59
C LYS A 134 -13.60 -5.95 -9.23
N PRO A 135 -12.67 -5.93 -10.21
CA PRO A 135 -11.33 -5.44 -9.99
C PRO A 135 -11.38 -3.92 -9.71
N PHE A 136 -10.81 -3.52 -8.58
CA PHE A 136 -10.68 -2.10 -8.23
C PHE A 136 -9.74 -1.37 -9.20
N VAL A 137 -8.56 -1.96 -9.48
CA VAL A 137 -7.63 -1.44 -10.47
C VAL A 137 -8.11 -1.89 -11.85
N ASN A 138 -8.66 -0.95 -12.61
CA ASN A 138 -9.23 -1.15 -13.94
C ASN A 138 -8.95 0.07 -14.82
N VAL A 139 -9.43 0.06 -16.07
CA VAL A 139 -9.17 1.14 -17.03
C VAL A 139 -9.71 2.47 -16.52
N GLU A 140 -10.89 2.46 -15.89
CA GLU A 140 -11.56 3.66 -15.39
C GLU A 140 -10.83 4.26 -14.20
N THR A 141 -10.33 3.45 -13.27
CA THR A 141 -9.57 3.95 -12.11
C THR A 141 -8.16 4.36 -12.48
N ILE A 142 -7.49 3.63 -13.38
CA ILE A 142 -6.16 4.01 -13.91
C ILE A 142 -6.23 5.35 -14.64
N ALA A 143 -7.30 5.60 -15.42
CA ALA A 143 -7.47 6.85 -16.15
C ALA A 143 -7.59 8.09 -15.25
N LYS A 144 -7.88 7.91 -13.96
CA LYS A 144 -7.96 8.98 -12.95
C LYS A 144 -6.65 9.20 -12.20
N MET A 145 -5.67 8.31 -12.36
CA MET A 145 -4.40 8.37 -11.63
C MET A 145 -3.39 9.29 -12.33
N LYS A 146 -2.35 9.69 -11.60
CA LYS A 146 -1.20 10.39 -12.18
C LYS A 146 -0.43 9.46 -13.12
N ASP A 147 0.09 10.02 -14.21
CA ASP A 147 1.06 9.33 -15.06
C ASP A 147 2.29 8.93 -14.23
N GLY A 148 2.67 7.66 -14.33
CA GLY A 148 3.80 7.10 -13.59
C GLY A 148 3.52 6.76 -12.12
N VAL A 149 2.25 6.75 -11.68
CA VAL A 149 1.86 6.28 -10.35
C VAL A 149 2.40 4.87 -10.07
N ILE A 150 2.84 4.63 -8.82
CA ILE A 150 3.26 3.31 -8.36
C ILE A 150 2.15 2.70 -7.51
N ILE A 151 1.57 1.60 -7.98
CA ILE A 151 0.49 0.88 -7.29
C ILE A 151 1.08 -0.32 -6.54
N LEU A 152 0.74 -0.45 -5.26
CA LEU A 152 1.11 -1.55 -4.40
C LEU A 152 -0.12 -2.34 -3.96
N ASN A 153 -0.04 -3.65 -4.15
CA ASN A 153 -0.99 -4.60 -3.62
C ASN A 153 -0.20 -5.75 -2.96
N LEU A 154 -0.43 -5.97 -1.68
CA LEU A 154 0.31 -6.94 -0.84
C LEU A 154 -0.60 -8.06 -0.34
N ARG A 155 -1.73 -8.25 -1.01
CA ARG A 155 -2.63 -9.39 -0.89
C ARG A 155 -2.47 -10.30 -2.09
#